data_AF-A0A1Y4MWY4-F1
#
_entry.id   AF-A0A1Y4MWY4-F1
#
_cell.length_a   1.000
_cell.length_b   1.000
_cell.length_c   1.000
_cell.angle_alpha   90.00
_cell.angle_beta   90.00
_cell.angle_gamma   90.00
#
_symmetry.space_group_name_H-M   'P 1'
#
loop_
_entity.id
_entity.type
_entity.pdbx_description
1 polymer ?
#
loop_
_entity_poly.entity_id
_entity_poly.type
_entity_poly.pdbx_seq_one_letter_code
_entity_poly.pdbx_strand_id
1 'polypeptide(L)'
;MKKIWQSVIQIILAASAGFVIGFILASSFPKQYLLASILIFIVSLFFIFPLAIIIHESGHLVMGLLTGYRFSSFRIGKILILKQNNHLKIKKFSISGTGGQCLLIPPSYRSNFPFFFYNAGGGIFNLLTAILVVVLINVFNLNYVIKIIVITLGIVNGYLGLINLIPLIISLPNDGYNILSIIKDKESRYCFYAQLMISYLQTNNVRFQDMDDSLFEMPANANLNNPLNQFVLVAQIDRLQEQLKFDEAKILTEKILNECKLTDYYRNSLNSEYLFYLLMENANSSKVNDLYYEIEKFLKQSCKTNLSCQRTLYAYQLLAVKNYQEAQKYLNLFNQTIKTYPFTTIIETELKIIELIKEKYHTSF
;
A
#
# COMPACT_ATOMS: atom_id res chain seq x y z
N MET A 1 -4.69 -5.07 -23.44
CA MET A 1 -6.18 -4.99 -23.37
C MET A 1 -6.70 -4.67 -21.97
N LYS A 2 -6.41 -5.45 -20.91
CA LYS A 2 -6.92 -5.18 -19.53
C LYS A 2 -6.50 -3.81 -18.95
N LYS A 3 -5.23 -3.39 -19.08
CA LYS A 3 -4.73 -2.09 -18.58
C LYS A 3 -5.45 -0.90 -19.26
N ILE A 4 -5.67 -0.98 -20.57
CA ILE A 4 -6.39 0.06 -21.35
C ILE A 4 -7.85 0.18 -20.88
N TRP A 5 -8.54 -0.93 -20.70
CA TRP A 5 -9.95 -0.91 -20.25
C TRP A 5 -10.10 -0.33 -18.83
N GLN A 6 -9.17 -0.66 -17.92
CA GLN A 6 -9.14 -0.08 -16.58
C GLN A 6 -8.90 1.45 -16.61
N SER A 7 -7.99 1.93 -17.46
CA SER A 7 -7.78 3.37 -17.66
C SER A 7 -9.00 4.06 -18.27
N VAL A 8 -9.69 3.42 -19.22
CA VAL A 8 -10.94 3.94 -19.81
C VAL A 8 -12.03 4.07 -18.74
N ILE A 9 -12.21 3.07 -17.88
CA ILE A 9 -13.18 3.14 -16.76
C ILE A 9 -12.86 4.32 -15.85
N GLN A 10 -11.60 4.54 -15.49
CA GLN A 10 -11.21 5.67 -14.65
C GLN A 10 -11.52 7.01 -15.31
N ILE A 11 -11.21 7.16 -16.59
CA ILE A 11 -11.50 8.37 -17.36
C ILE A 11 -13.02 8.61 -17.40
N ILE A 12 -13.81 7.57 -17.67
CA ILE A 12 -15.28 7.68 -17.69
C ILE A 12 -15.80 8.07 -16.31
N LEU A 13 -15.32 7.46 -15.22
CA LEU A 13 -15.76 7.79 -13.87
C LEU A 13 -15.38 9.23 -13.48
N ALA A 14 -14.16 9.65 -13.78
CA ALA A 14 -13.68 11.01 -13.50
C ALA A 14 -14.42 12.06 -14.34
N ALA A 15 -14.63 11.80 -15.64
CA ALA A 15 -15.40 12.67 -16.52
C ALA A 15 -16.87 12.74 -16.09
N SER A 16 -17.47 11.62 -15.68
CA SER A 16 -18.85 11.58 -15.17
C SER A 16 -18.98 12.37 -13.87
N ALA A 17 -18.04 12.20 -12.93
CA ALA A 17 -18.02 13.00 -11.71
C ALA A 17 -17.86 14.49 -12.02
N GLY A 18 -16.91 14.85 -12.91
CA GLY A 18 -16.69 16.23 -13.34
C GLY A 18 -17.91 16.85 -14.02
N PHE A 19 -18.60 16.10 -14.89
CA PHE A 19 -19.83 16.53 -15.53
C PHE A 19 -20.95 16.75 -14.51
N VAL A 20 -21.15 15.80 -13.58
CA VAL A 20 -22.16 15.95 -12.51
C VAL A 20 -21.87 17.18 -11.65
N ILE A 21 -20.61 17.42 -11.28
CA ILE A 21 -20.18 18.63 -10.57
C ILE A 21 -20.54 19.87 -11.39
N GLY A 22 -20.09 19.94 -12.64
CA GLY A 22 -20.30 21.10 -13.51
C GLY A 22 -21.78 21.39 -13.76
N PHE A 23 -22.58 20.34 -13.99
CA PHE A 23 -24.02 20.44 -14.17
C PHE A 23 -24.69 20.96 -12.91
N ILE A 24 -24.43 20.36 -11.74
CA ILE A 24 -25.02 20.80 -10.46
C ILE A 24 -24.61 22.25 -10.17
N LEU A 25 -23.34 22.61 -10.38
CA LEU A 25 -22.86 23.96 -10.14
C LEU A 25 -23.53 24.99 -11.07
N ALA A 26 -23.75 24.65 -12.34
CA ALA A 26 -24.36 25.54 -13.31
C ALA A 26 -25.90 25.62 -13.19
N SER A 27 -26.55 24.53 -12.79
CA SER A 27 -28.01 24.45 -12.70
C SER A 27 -28.55 24.94 -11.35
N SER A 28 -27.78 24.77 -10.27
CA SER A 28 -28.26 25.01 -8.91
C SER A 28 -27.86 26.38 -8.36
N PHE A 29 -26.98 27.10 -9.05
CA PHE A 29 -26.40 28.34 -8.55
C PHE A 29 -26.38 29.47 -9.59
N PRO A 30 -26.63 30.73 -9.18
CA PRO A 30 -26.61 31.86 -10.12
C PRO A 30 -25.24 32.04 -10.78
N LYS A 31 -25.23 32.35 -12.09
CA LYS A 31 -24.01 32.52 -12.89
C LYS A 31 -23.01 33.53 -12.28
N GLN A 32 -23.51 34.58 -11.63
CA GLN A 32 -22.67 35.61 -10.99
C GLN A 32 -21.79 35.06 -9.85
N TYR A 33 -22.15 33.92 -9.26
CA TYR A 33 -21.37 33.27 -8.20
C TYR A 33 -20.55 32.07 -8.69
N LEU A 34 -20.55 31.77 -9.99
CA LEU A 34 -19.93 30.55 -10.52
C LEU A 34 -18.44 30.42 -10.13
N LEU A 35 -17.67 31.50 -10.25
CA LEU A 35 -16.25 31.51 -9.86
C LEU A 35 -16.08 31.23 -8.36
N ALA A 36 -16.93 31.85 -7.52
CA ALA A 36 -16.94 31.59 -6.09
C ALA A 36 -17.34 30.13 -5.79
N SER A 37 -18.32 29.56 -6.50
CA SER A 37 -18.70 28.16 -6.34
C SER A 37 -17.52 27.21 -6.62
N ILE A 38 -16.79 27.47 -7.71
CA ILE A 38 -15.62 26.67 -8.11
C ILE A 38 -14.53 26.77 -7.04
N LEU A 39 -14.28 27.98 -6.54
CA LEU A 39 -13.25 28.22 -5.52
C LEU A 39 -13.61 27.53 -4.20
N ILE A 40 -14.88 27.63 -3.77
CA ILE A 40 -15.40 26.90 -2.59
C ILE A 40 -15.26 25.40 -2.80
N PHE A 41 -15.64 24.87 -3.97
CA PHE A 41 -15.50 23.45 -4.29
C PHE A 41 -14.04 22.98 -4.18
N ILE A 42 -13.10 23.70 -4.82
CA ILE A 42 -11.67 23.38 -4.79
C ILE A 42 -11.13 23.41 -3.35
N VAL A 43 -11.46 24.44 -2.58
CA VAL A 43 -11.05 24.55 -1.18
C VAL A 43 -11.65 23.40 -0.35
N SER A 44 -12.91 23.04 -0.62
CA SER A 44 -13.60 21.94 0.08
C SER A 44 -12.92 20.59 -0.15
N LEU A 45 -12.35 20.34 -1.35
CA LEU A 45 -11.65 19.09 -1.64
C LEU A 45 -10.48 18.82 -0.67
N PHE A 46 -9.76 19.86 -0.24
CA PHE A 46 -8.62 19.70 0.69
C PHE A 46 -9.05 19.13 2.04
N PHE A 47 -10.28 19.40 2.49
CA PHE A 47 -10.82 18.91 3.76
C PHE A 47 -11.64 17.63 3.59
N ILE A 48 -12.40 17.54 2.50
CA ILE A 48 -13.31 16.43 2.25
C ILE A 48 -12.56 15.17 1.84
N PHE A 49 -11.47 15.28 1.09
CA PHE A 49 -10.75 14.09 0.63
C PHE A 49 -10.14 13.29 1.79
N PRO A 50 -9.43 13.91 2.77
CA PRO A 50 -9.02 13.20 3.98
C PRO A 50 -10.20 12.61 4.77
N LEU A 51 -11.32 13.35 4.89
CA LEU A 51 -12.50 12.88 5.59
C LEU A 51 -13.12 11.64 4.90
N ALA A 52 -13.20 11.65 3.58
CA ALA A 52 -13.71 10.51 2.81
C ALA A 52 -12.82 9.27 2.94
N ILE A 53 -11.49 9.46 3.05
CA ILE A 53 -10.57 8.37 3.41
C ILE A 53 -10.89 7.83 4.81
N ILE A 54 -11.11 8.70 5.80
CA ILE A 54 -11.47 8.25 7.16
C ILE A 54 -12.77 7.44 7.14
N ILE A 55 -13.79 7.91 6.42
CA ILE A 55 -15.07 7.21 6.26
C ILE A 55 -14.84 5.83 5.63
N HIS A 56 -14.04 5.77 4.56
CA HIS A 56 -13.68 4.53 3.88
C HIS A 56 -12.99 3.53 4.81
N GLU A 57 -11.88 3.94 5.45
CA GLU A 57 -11.15 3.05 6.36
C GLU A 57 -11.99 2.64 7.58
N SER A 58 -12.88 3.52 8.05
CA SER A 58 -13.84 3.20 9.11
C SER A 58 -14.86 2.16 8.68
N GLY A 59 -15.23 2.12 7.39
CA GLY A 59 -16.08 1.09 6.82
C GLY A 59 -15.45 -0.29 6.90
N HIS A 60 -14.17 -0.43 6.55
CA HIS A 60 -13.42 -1.68 6.75
C HIS A 60 -13.37 -2.09 8.21
N LEU A 61 -13.11 -1.12 9.11
CA LEU A 61 -13.07 -1.36 10.55
C LEU A 61 -14.41 -1.90 11.06
N VAL A 62 -15.51 -1.18 10.83
CA VAL A 62 -16.84 -1.57 11.33
C VAL A 62 -17.25 -2.91 10.75
N MET A 63 -17.16 -3.09 9.43
CA MET A 63 -17.60 -4.32 8.79
C MET A 63 -16.72 -5.52 9.13
N GLY A 64 -15.41 -5.32 9.32
CA GLY A 64 -14.53 -6.38 9.81
C GLY A 64 -14.83 -6.78 11.24
N LEU A 65 -15.04 -5.82 12.15
CA LEU A 65 -15.42 -6.13 13.54
C LEU A 65 -16.76 -6.90 13.60
N LEU A 66 -17.75 -6.50 12.80
CA LEU A 66 -19.03 -7.19 12.69
C LEU A 66 -18.91 -8.64 12.18
N THR A 67 -17.86 -8.95 11.42
CA THR A 67 -17.59 -10.32 10.93
C THR A 67 -16.60 -11.10 11.77
N GLY A 68 -16.25 -10.61 12.96
CA GLY A 68 -15.40 -11.31 13.93
C GLY A 68 -13.91 -11.06 13.79
N TYR A 69 -13.49 -10.07 12.99
CA TYR A 69 -12.12 -9.58 13.01
C TYR A 69 -11.86 -8.78 14.29
N ARG A 70 -10.57 -8.60 14.62
CA ARG A 70 -10.13 -7.75 15.72
C ARG A 70 -9.25 -6.63 15.21
N PHE A 71 -9.23 -5.51 15.93
CA PHE A 71 -8.40 -4.37 15.56
C PHE A 71 -6.89 -4.68 15.58
N SER A 72 -6.18 -4.36 14.49
CA SER A 72 -4.70 -4.40 14.42
C SER A 72 -4.13 -2.99 14.25
N SER A 73 -4.44 -2.31 13.15
CA SER A 73 -3.95 -0.96 12.89
C SER A 73 -4.87 -0.13 11.98
N PHE A 74 -4.74 1.18 12.09
CA PHE A 74 -5.49 2.18 11.32
C PHE A 74 -4.57 3.35 10.98
N ARG A 75 -4.47 3.70 9.71
CA ARG A 75 -3.60 4.77 9.22
C ARG A 75 -4.39 5.77 8.41
N ILE A 76 -4.08 7.05 8.62
CA ILE A 76 -4.53 8.17 7.79
C ILE A 76 -3.28 8.99 7.43
N GLY A 77 -2.92 9.00 6.15
CA GLY A 77 -1.69 9.62 5.66
C GLY A 77 -0.45 9.06 6.37
N LYS A 78 0.15 9.89 7.24
CA LYS A 78 1.35 9.55 8.03
C LYS A 78 1.05 9.09 9.46
N ILE A 79 -0.17 9.29 9.95
CA ILE A 79 -0.52 8.95 11.34
C ILE A 79 -0.99 7.51 11.35
N LEU A 80 -0.27 6.65 12.06
CA LEU A 80 -0.57 5.23 12.24
C LEU A 80 -0.95 4.97 13.70
N ILE A 81 -2.16 4.51 13.92
CA ILE A 81 -2.65 3.99 15.20
C ILE A 81 -2.53 2.48 15.11
N LEU A 82 -1.77 1.85 15.99
CA LEU A 82 -1.60 0.40 16.00
C LEU A 82 -1.81 -0.17 17.41
N LYS A 83 -2.36 -1.38 17.48
CA LYS A 83 -2.51 -2.14 18.71
C LYS A 83 -1.33 -3.09 18.84
N GLN A 84 -0.43 -2.77 19.76
CA GLN A 84 0.76 -3.56 20.05
C GLN A 84 0.75 -3.96 21.52
N ASN A 85 0.90 -5.26 21.81
CA ASN A 85 0.86 -5.82 23.17
C ASN A 85 -0.39 -5.37 23.94
N ASN A 86 -1.56 -5.41 23.30
CA ASN A 86 -2.85 -4.93 23.84
C ASN A 86 -2.99 -3.42 24.11
N HIS A 87 -1.98 -2.60 23.82
CA HIS A 87 -2.05 -1.15 23.98
C HIS A 87 -2.10 -0.44 22.62
N LEU A 88 -2.86 0.65 22.55
CA LEU A 88 -2.85 1.53 21.39
C LEU A 88 -1.59 2.42 21.42
N LYS A 89 -0.88 2.46 20.30
CA LYS A 89 0.28 3.33 20.08
C LYS A 89 0.06 4.16 18.83
N ILE A 90 0.49 5.42 18.89
CA ILE A 90 0.49 6.31 17.74
C ILE A 90 1.93 6.42 17.25
N LYS A 91 2.14 6.13 15.96
CA LYS A 91 3.43 6.25 15.28
C LYS A 91 3.29 7.06 14.00
N LYS A 92 4.42 7.51 13.45
CA LYS A 92 4.46 8.18 12.14
C LYS A 92 4.97 7.20 11.10
N PHE A 93 4.14 6.85 10.13
CA PHE A 93 4.48 5.94 9.06
C PHE A 93 3.59 6.21 7.85
N SER A 94 4.17 6.16 6.65
CA SER A 94 3.43 6.31 5.40
C SER A 94 3.86 5.26 4.41
N ILE A 95 2.88 4.71 3.70
CA ILE A 95 3.07 3.79 2.60
C ILE A 95 2.78 4.57 1.32
N SER A 96 3.75 4.59 0.40
CA SER A 96 3.59 5.24 -0.90
C SER A 96 2.40 4.64 -1.66
N GLY A 97 1.59 5.50 -2.28
CA GLY A 97 0.45 5.07 -3.10
C GLY A 97 -0.85 4.79 -2.33
N THR A 98 -0.91 5.05 -1.01
CA THR A 98 -2.11 4.83 -0.20
C THR A 98 -2.39 6.03 0.72
N GLY A 99 -3.64 6.49 0.71
CA GLY A 99 -4.10 7.63 1.53
C GLY A 99 -4.49 7.23 2.96
N GLY A 100 -4.97 6.00 3.14
CA GLY A 100 -5.31 5.38 4.41
C GLY A 100 -4.92 3.90 4.41
N GLN A 101 -5.12 3.24 5.55
CA GLN A 101 -5.06 1.79 5.64
C GLN A 101 -5.70 1.30 6.94
N CYS A 102 -6.68 0.42 6.86
CA CYS A 102 -7.19 -0.35 7.98
C CYS A 102 -6.71 -1.81 7.84
N LEU A 103 -5.97 -2.30 8.82
CA LEU A 103 -5.63 -3.72 8.92
C LEU A 103 -6.26 -4.30 10.17
N LEU A 104 -6.89 -5.46 10.00
CA LEU A 104 -7.53 -6.19 11.08
C LEU A 104 -6.96 -7.61 11.17
N ILE A 105 -7.03 -8.14 12.38
CA ILE A 105 -6.66 -9.53 12.69
C ILE A 105 -7.84 -10.40 12.28
N PRO A 106 -7.68 -11.30 11.31
CA PRO A 106 -8.75 -12.18 10.90
C PRO A 106 -9.10 -13.23 11.96
N PRO A 107 -10.32 -13.78 11.95
CA PRO A 107 -10.60 -15.01 12.68
C PRO A 107 -9.80 -16.17 12.08
N SER A 108 -9.72 -17.29 12.82
CA SER A 108 -9.04 -18.51 12.34
C SER A 108 -9.52 -18.91 10.94
N TYR A 109 -8.58 -19.30 10.09
CA TYR A 109 -8.89 -19.69 8.73
C TYR A 109 -9.81 -20.91 8.68
N ARG A 110 -10.84 -20.83 7.84
CA ARG A 110 -11.87 -21.85 7.65
C ARG A 110 -12.54 -21.68 6.29
N SER A 111 -13.28 -22.68 5.83
CA SER A 111 -13.93 -22.66 4.51
C SER A 111 -14.86 -21.44 4.30
N ASN A 112 -15.57 -21.01 5.35
CA ASN A 112 -16.44 -19.83 5.37
C ASN A 112 -15.74 -18.55 5.90
N PHE A 113 -14.45 -18.38 5.59
CA PHE A 113 -13.69 -17.20 5.98
C PHE A 113 -14.37 -15.88 5.57
N PRO A 114 -14.59 -14.92 6.49
CA PRO A 114 -15.44 -13.76 6.23
C PRO A 114 -14.74 -12.58 5.55
N PHE A 115 -14.36 -12.72 4.28
CA PHE A 115 -13.62 -11.68 3.55
C PHE A 115 -14.49 -10.57 2.93
N PHE A 116 -15.75 -10.87 2.56
CA PHE A 116 -16.54 -9.99 1.70
C PHE A 116 -16.81 -8.63 2.33
N PHE A 117 -17.46 -8.60 3.51
CA PHE A 117 -17.82 -7.36 4.18
C PHE A 117 -16.60 -6.58 4.66
N TYR A 118 -15.53 -7.27 5.07
CA TYR A 118 -14.27 -6.60 5.42
C TYR A 118 -13.72 -5.81 4.24
N ASN A 119 -13.60 -6.40 3.04
CA ASN A 119 -13.12 -5.69 1.86
C ASN A 119 -14.17 -4.69 1.34
N ALA A 120 -15.45 -5.03 1.29
CA ALA A 120 -16.48 -4.15 0.74
C ALA A 120 -16.79 -2.94 1.64
N GLY A 121 -16.46 -3.03 2.94
CA GLY A 121 -16.89 -2.08 3.97
C GLY A 121 -16.55 -0.63 3.66
N GLY A 122 -15.33 -0.35 3.21
CA GLY A 122 -14.93 1.01 2.86
C GLY A 122 -15.68 1.57 1.67
N GLY A 123 -15.87 0.78 0.61
CA GLY A 123 -16.69 1.16 -0.53
C GLY A 123 -18.16 1.40 -0.15
N ILE A 124 -18.73 0.54 0.70
CA ILE A 124 -20.11 0.64 1.18
C ILE A 124 -20.32 1.92 2.00
N PHE A 125 -19.43 2.21 2.96
CA PHE A 125 -19.56 3.41 3.81
C PHE A 125 -19.46 4.71 3.00
N ASN A 126 -18.63 4.72 1.96
CA ASN A 126 -18.57 5.83 1.04
C ASN A 126 -19.88 5.99 0.26
N LEU A 127 -20.44 4.92 -0.30
CA LEU A 127 -21.73 5.00 -1.01
C LEU A 127 -22.88 5.40 -0.08
N LEU A 128 -22.93 4.88 1.15
CA LEU A 128 -23.91 5.29 2.16
C LEU A 128 -23.78 6.78 2.50
N THR A 129 -22.56 7.30 2.61
CA THR A 129 -22.32 8.74 2.81
C THR A 129 -22.83 9.56 1.62
N ALA A 130 -22.62 9.10 0.40
CA ALA A 130 -23.14 9.77 -0.80
C ALA A 130 -24.67 9.81 -0.82
N ILE A 131 -25.34 8.71 -0.44
CA ILE A 131 -26.80 8.65 -0.31
C ILE A 131 -27.30 9.58 0.79
N LEU A 132 -26.63 9.60 1.95
CA LEU A 132 -26.97 10.50 3.05
C LEU A 132 -26.91 11.96 2.62
N VAL A 133 -25.90 12.34 1.84
CA VAL A 133 -25.78 13.70 1.28
C VAL A 133 -26.99 14.07 0.42
N VAL A 134 -27.48 13.16 -0.43
CA VAL A 134 -28.69 13.40 -1.23
C VAL A 134 -29.89 13.67 -0.32
N VAL A 135 -30.06 12.90 0.76
CA VAL A 135 -31.13 13.12 1.74
C VAL A 135 -30.98 14.50 2.40
N LEU A 136 -29.78 14.85 2.87
CA LEU A 136 -29.52 16.11 3.57
C LEU A 136 -29.86 17.34 2.71
N ILE A 137 -29.52 17.32 1.43
CA ILE A 137 -29.77 18.45 0.52
C ILE A 137 -31.27 18.65 0.23
N ASN A 138 -32.06 17.57 0.25
CA ASN A 138 -33.50 17.64 -0.03
C ASN A 138 -34.34 17.93 1.22
N VAL A 139 -33.87 17.52 2.41
CA VAL A 139 -34.59 17.70 3.67
C VAL A 139 -34.31 19.06 4.30
N PHE A 140 -33.07 19.56 4.20
CA PHE A 140 -32.66 20.79 4.87
C PHE A 140 -32.46 21.94 3.88
N ASN A 141 -32.92 23.14 4.27
CA ASN A 141 -32.64 24.37 3.52
C ASN A 141 -31.23 24.88 3.86
N LEU A 142 -30.22 24.25 3.26
CA LEU A 142 -28.82 24.59 3.46
C LEU A 142 -28.48 25.91 2.78
N ASN A 143 -27.70 26.77 3.46
CA ASN A 143 -27.19 27.97 2.82
C ASN A 143 -26.25 27.60 1.65
N TYR A 144 -26.03 28.57 0.77
CA TYR A 144 -25.27 28.40 -0.47
C TYR A 144 -23.89 27.72 -0.28
N VAL A 145 -23.09 28.20 0.68
CA VAL A 145 -21.74 27.68 0.92
C VAL A 145 -21.78 26.25 1.46
N ILE A 146 -22.62 26.01 2.47
CA ILE A 146 -22.78 24.68 3.08
C ILE A 146 -23.30 23.68 2.05
N LYS A 147 -24.24 24.08 1.19
CA LYS A 147 -24.77 23.22 0.13
C LYS A 147 -23.66 22.75 -0.81
N ILE A 148 -22.73 23.62 -1.23
CA ILE A 148 -21.58 23.23 -2.07
C ILE A 148 -20.66 22.25 -1.33
N ILE A 149 -20.35 22.50 -0.06
CA ILE A 149 -19.51 21.61 0.76
C ILE A 149 -20.15 20.22 0.88
N VAL A 150 -21.45 20.16 1.19
CA VAL A 150 -22.20 18.91 1.36
C VAL A 150 -22.30 18.15 0.02
N ILE A 151 -22.56 18.83 -1.10
CA ILE A 151 -22.52 18.23 -2.44
C ILE A 151 -21.13 17.65 -2.73
N THR A 152 -20.07 18.39 -2.43
CA THR A 152 -18.69 17.94 -2.63
C THR A 152 -18.41 16.67 -1.83
N LEU A 153 -18.91 16.58 -0.59
CA LEU A 153 -18.79 15.40 0.25
C LEU A 153 -19.44 14.18 -0.41
N GLY A 154 -20.66 14.36 -0.96
CA GLY A 154 -21.38 13.28 -1.61
C GLY A 154 -20.71 12.80 -2.89
N ILE A 155 -20.21 13.73 -3.71
CA ILE A 155 -19.55 13.39 -4.98
C ILE A 155 -18.23 12.67 -4.73
N VAL A 156 -17.39 13.17 -3.81
CA VAL A 156 -16.11 12.52 -3.48
C VAL A 156 -16.34 11.11 -2.92
N ASN A 157 -17.28 10.96 -1.98
CA ASN A 157 -17.60 9.64 -1.43
C ASN A 157 -18.23 8.72 -2.48
N GLY A 158 -19.14 9.21 -3.32
CA GLY A 158 -19.72 8.44 -4.41
C GLY A 158 -18.66 7.91 -5.37
N TYR A 159 -17.75 8.79 -5.80
CA TYR A 159 -16.61 8.43 -6.65
C TYR A 159 -15.70 7.38 -5.98
N LEU A 160 -15.28 7.63 -4.73
CA LEU A 160 -14.40 6.70 -4.00
C LEU A 160 -15.06 5.36 -3.71
N GLY A 161 -16.38 5.34 -3.45
CA GLY A 161 -17.15 4.11 -3.27
C GLY A 161 -17.20 3.28 -4.55
N LEU A 162 -17.50 3.91 -5.70
CA LEU A 162 -17.53 3.23 -6.99
C LEU A 162 -16.15 2.72 -7.42
N ILE A 163 -15.11 3.56 -7.36
CA ILE A 163 -13.78 3.17 -7.82
C ILE A 163 -13.16 2.06 -6.98
N ASN A 164 -13.52 1.92 -5.69
CA ASN A 164 -13.02 0.83 -4.85
C ASN A 164 -13.82 -0.47 -5.01
N LEU A 165 -15.13 -0.41 -5.28
CA LEU A 165 -15.94 -1.61 -5.45
C LEU A 165 -15.87 -2.22 -6.85
N ILE A 166 -15.57 -1.42 -7.89
CA ILE A 166 -15.32 -1.93 -9.24
C ILE A 166 -13.94 -2.61 -9.25
N PRO A 167 -13.80 -3.89 -9.65
CA PRO A 167 -12.52 -4.61 -9.59
C PRO A 167 -11.42 -4.01 -10.50
N LEU A 168 -10.49 -3.23 -9.94
CA LEU A 168 -9.44 -2.53 -10.68
C LEU A 168 -8.06 -2.76 -10.04
N ILE A 169 -7.01 -2.67 -10.87
CA ILE A 169 -5.62 -2.56 -10.42
C ILE A 169 -5.08 -1.26 -11.00
N ILE A 170 -4.85 -0.25 -10.16
CA ILE A 170 -4.31 1.06 -10.60
C ILE A 170 -2.81 1.06 -10.37
N SER A 171 -2.42 1.13 -9.10
CA SER A 171 -1.07 0.93 -8.59
C SER A 171 -1.02 -0.37 -7.78
N LEU A 172 -2.02 -0.51 -6.91
CA LEU A 172 -2.33 -1.68 -6.11
C LEU A 172 -3.75 -2.17 -6.44
N PRO A 173 -4.06 -3.44 -6.14
CA PRO A 173 -5.43 -3.94 -6.15
C PRO A 173 -6.31 -3.13 -5.21
N ASN A 174 -7.52 -2.78 -5.67
CA ASN A 174 -8.54 -2.21 -4.79
C ASN A 174 -9.41 -3.31 -4.15
N ASP A 175 -10.33 -2.89 -3.29
CA ASP A 175 -11.20 -3.81 -2.54
C ASP A 175 -12.02 -4.74 -3.43
N GLY A 176 -12.61 -4.19 -4.49
CA GLY A 176 -13.39 -4.94 -5.47
C GLY A 176 -12.55 -6.01 -6.16
N TYR A 177 -11.29 -5.71 -6.46
CA TYR A 177 -10.35 -6.69 -7.01
C TYR A 177 -10.05 -7.80 -6.00
N ASN A 178 -9.82 -7.45 -4.72
CA ASN A 178 -9.59 -8.42 -3.67
C ASN A 178 -10.80 -9.34 -3.50
N ILE A 179 -12.02 -8.78 -3.44
CA ILE A 179 -13.27 -9.55 -3.37
C ILE A 179 -13.37 -10.54 -4.54
N LEU A 180 -13.21 -10.04 -5.77
CA LEU A 180 -13.33 -10.88 -6.96
C LEU A 180 -12.29 -12.00 -6.99
N SER A 181 -11.07 -11.70 -6.55
CA SER A 181 -9.97 -12.65 -6.46
C SER A 181 -10.26 -13.77 -5.46
N ILE A 182 -10.72 -13.40 -4.26
CA ILE A 182 -10.99 -14.33 -3.16
C ILE A 182 -12.24 -15.20 -3.43
N ILE A 183 -13.22 -14.68 -4.18
CA ILE A 183 -14.39 -15.46 -4.63
C ILE A 183 -13.96 -16.53 -5.64
N LYS A 184 -13.11 -16.15 -6.61
CA LYS A 184 -12.72 -17.03 -7.72
C LYS A 184 -11.74 -18.13 -7.32
N ASP A 185 -10.91 -17.86 -6.32
CA ASP A 185 -9.79 -18.73 -5.99
C ASP A 185 -9.66 -18.90 -4.47
N LYS A 186 -9.78 -20.16 -4.02
CA LYS A 186 -9.60 -20.54 -2.61
C LYS A 186 -8.17 -20.32 -2.14
N GLU A 187 -7.19 -20.42 -3.03
CA GLU A 187 -5.79 -20.18 -2.68
C GLU A 187 -5.56 -18.69 -2.41
N SER A 188 -6.14 -17.81 -3.24
CA SER A 188 -6.18 -16.36 -2.99
C SER A 188 -6.84 -16.00 -1.66
N ARG A 189 -7.84 -16.78 -1.20
CA ARG A 189 -8.45 -16.61 0.13
C ARG A 189 -7.47 -16.92 1.25
N TYR A 190 -6.70 -18.00 1.12
CA TYR A 190 -5.67 -18.36 2.09
C TYR A 190 -4.55 -17.32 2.11
N CYS A 191 -4.03 -16.93 0.93
CA CYS A 191 -2.99 -15.92 0.82
C CYS A 191 -3.41 -14.57 1.42
N PHE A 192 -4.68 -14.19 1.26
CA PHE A 192 -5.23 -13.01 1.91
C PHE A 192 -5.27 -13.14 3.45
N TYR A 193 -5.64 -14.31 3.98
CA TYR A 193 -5.54 -14.59 5.42
C TYR A 193 -4.09 -14.50 5.91
N ALA A 194 -3.16 -15.15 5.20
CA ALA A 194 -1.73 -15.15 5.53
C ALA A 194 -1.16 -13.72 5.53
N GLN A 195 -1.51 -12.91 4.53
CA GLN A 195 -1.13 -11.50 4.44
C GLN A 195 -1.55 -10.70 5.68
N LEU A 196 -2.80 -10.85 6.12
CA LEU A 196 -3.29 -10.15 7.31
C LEU A 196 -2.61 -10.64 8.59
N MET A 197 -2.36 -11.95 8.70
CA MET A 197 -1.68 -12.54 9.85
C MET A 197 -0.21 -12.11 9.93
N ILE A 198 0.52 -12.14 8.82
CA ILE A 198 1.91 -11.64 8.73
C ILE A 198 1.95 -10.16 9.15
N SER A 199 1.06 -9.34 8.59
CA SER A 199 1.00 -7.90 8.94
C SER A 199 0.73 -7.65 10.43
N TYR A 200 -0.14 -8.47 11.03
CA TYR A 200 -0.42 -8.43 12.47
C TYR A 200 0.81 -8.82 13.31
N LEU A 201 1.50 -9.90 12.94
CA LEU A 201 2.69 -10.40 13.63
C LEU A 201 3.83 -9.38 13.55
N GLN A 202 4.05 -8.77 12.38
CA GLN A 202 5.00 -7.66 12.21
C GLN A 202 4.64 -6.45 13.08
N THR A 203 3.36 -6.08 13.17
CA THR A 203 2.89 -4.99 14.04
C THR A 203 3.19 -5.27 15.52
N ASN A 204 3.27 -6.55 15.90
CA ASN A 204 3.65 -7.00 17.23
C ASN A 204 5.13 -7.35 17.36
N ASN A 205 5.98 -6.89 16.42
CA ASN A 205 7.42 -7.11 16.44
C ASN A 205 7.82 -8.59 16.51
N VAL A 206 7.05 -9.47 15.86
CA VAL A 206 7.48 -10.85 15.60
C VAL A 206 8.33 -10.85 14.34
N ARG A 207 9.49 -11.50 14.38
CA ARG A 207 10.37 -11.67 13.21
C ARG A 207 9.76 -12.67 12.25
N PHE A 208 9.92 -12.47 10.95
CA PHE A 208 9.45 -13.41 9.93
C PHE A 208 9.98 -14.83 10.15
N GLN A 209 11.25 -14.97 10.55
CA GLN A 209 11.84 -16.28 10.84
C GLN A 209 11.13 -17.02 11.99
N ASP A 210 10.54 -16.29 12.94
CA ASP A 210 9.87 -16.82 14.13
C ASP A 210 8.35 -17.03 13.91
N MET A 211 7.83 -16.65 12.74
CA MET A 211 6.44 -16.89 12.36
C MET A 211 6.24 -18.32 11.87
N ASP A 212 5.00 -18.82 11.99
CA ASP A 212 4.61 -20.15 11.53
C ASP A 212 4.89 -20.34 10.03
N ASP A 213 5.53 -21.45 9.67
CA ASP A 213 5.93 -21.77 8.30
C ASP A 213 4.75 -21.76 7.33
N SER A 214 3.57 -22.21 7.78
CA SER A 214 2.37 -22.28 6.95
C SER A 214 1.96 -20.93 6.36
N LEU A 215 2.27 -19.81 7.04
CA LEU A 215 1.96 -18.46 6.55
C LEU A 215 2.78 -18.09 5.31
N PHE A 216 3.90 -18.77 5.09
CA PHE A 216 4.78 -18.56 3.95
C PHE A 216 4.63 -19.66 2.92
N GLU A 217 3.84 -20.70 3.14
CA GLU A 217 3.67 -21.76 2.14
C GLU A 217 2.73 -21.30 1.01
N MET A 218 3.25 -21.30 -0.22
CA MET A 218 2.46 -21.00 -1.41
C MET A 218 1.59 -22.22 -1.76
N PRO A 219 0.26 -22.09 -1.84
CA PRO A 219 -0.57 -23.22 -2.23
C PRO A 219 -0.24 -23.72 -3.65
N ALA A 220 -0.21 -25.04 -3.83
CA ALA A 220 0.30 -25.68 -5.05
C ALA A 220 -0.38 -25.22 -6.35
N ASN A 221 -1.66 -24.87 -6.29
CA ASN A 221 -2.46 -24.44 -7.45
C ASN A 221 -2.68 -22.91 -7.50
N ALA A 222 -1.94 -22.14 -6.69
CA ALA A 222 -2.12 -20.70 -6.63
C ALA A 222 -1.75 -20.02 -7.94
N ASN A 223 -2.63 -19.13 -8.42
CA ASN A 223 -2.31 -18.29 -9.57
C ASN A 223 -1.28 -17.22 -9.18
N LEU A 224 -0.03 -17.40 -9.59
CA LEU A 224 1.07 -16.47 -9.26
C LEU A 224 0.95 -15.11 -9.98
N ASN A 225 0.01 -14.94 -10.91
CA ASN A 225 -0.34 -13.65 -11.48
C ASN A 225 -1.39 -12.88 -10.66
N ASN A 226 -1.87 -13.45 -9.56
CA ASN A 226 -2.75 -12.75 -8.63
C ASN A 226 -1.91 -11.99 -7.59
N PRO A 227 -2.06 -10.66 -7.47
CA PRO A 227 -1.37 -9.85 -6.47
C PRO A 227 -1.51 -10.34 -5.02
N LEU A 228 -2.66 -10.92 -4.64
CA LEU A 228 -2.84 -11.48 -3.28
C LEU A 228 -1.90 -12.67 -3.02
N ASN A 229 -1.70 -13.52 -4.03
CA ASN A 229 -0.78 -14.66 -3.94
C ASN A 229 0.68 -14.18 -4.00
N GLN A 230 0.97 -13.20 -4.85
CA GLN A 230 2.31 -12.61 -4.95
C GLN A 230 2.81 -12.08 -3.61
N PHE A 231 1.93 -11.53 -2.75
CA PHE A 231 2.31 -11.09 -1.41
C PHE A 231 3.01 -12.18 -0.59
N VAL A 232 2.52 -13.42 -0.61
CA VAL A 232 3.13 -14.52 0.17
C VAL A 232 4.53 -14.84 -0.35
N LEU A 233 4.77 -14.77 -1.66
CA LEU A 233 6.11 -14.94 -2.23
C LEU A 233 7.05 -13.80 -1.83
N VAL A 234 6.56 -12.56 -1.79
CA VAL A 234 7.36 -11.43 -1.28
C VAL A 234 7.67 -11.61 0.21
N ALA A 235 6.71 -12.08 1.00
CA ALA A 235 6.95 -12.37 2.41
C ALA A 235 7.95 -13.54 2.63
N GLN A 236 7.97 -14.53 1.74
CA GLN A 236 9.02 -15.56 1.73
C GLN A 236 10.41 -14.94 1.47
N ILE A 237 10.52 -14.01 0.53
CA ILE A 237 11.77 -13.28 0.26
C ILE A 237 12.19 -12.49 1.51
N ASP A 238 11.27 -11.75 2.13
CA ASP A 238 11.56 -10.98 3.35
C ASP A 238 12.05 -11.90 4.48
N ARG A 239 11.49 -13.11 4.60
CA ARG A 239 11.92 -14.12 5.56
C ARG A 239 13.32 -14.66 5.27
N LEU A 240 13.63 -14.99 4.02
CA LEU A 240 14.97 -15.43 3.60
C LEU A 240 16.01 -14.33 3.82
N GLN A 241 15.65 -13.08 3.55
CA GLN A 241 16.49 -11.91 3.81
C GLN A 241 16.77 -11.72 5.30
N GLU A 242 15.76 -11.89 6.16
CA GLU A 242 15.96 -11.86 7.62
C GLU A 242 16.87 -12.99 8.13
N GLN A 243 16.80 -14.17 7.49
CA GLN A 243 17.70 -15.29 7.72
C GLN A 243 19.09 -15.11 7.08
N LEU A 244 19.33 -13.99 6.38
CA LEU A 244 20.55 -13.69 5.63
C LEU A 244 20.88 -14.70 4.51
N LYS A 245 19.88 -15.45 4.04
CA LYS A 245 19.99 -16.42 2.95
C LYS A 245 19.84 -15.72 1.60
N PHE A 246 20.78 -14.83 1.29
CA PHE A 246 20.69 -13.97 0.10
C PHE A 246 20.65 -14.74 -1.21
N ASP A 247 21.34 -15.88 -1.33
CA ASP A 247 21.33 -16.69 -2.54
C ASP A 247 19.94 -17.30 -2.82
N GLU A 248 19.30 -17.86 -1.79
CA GLU A 248 17.93 -18.40 -1.89
C GLU A 248 16.92 -17.28 -2.20
N ALA A 249 17.05 -16.12 -1.52
CA ALA A 249 16.21 -14.95 -1.77
C ALA A 249 16.36 -14.43 -3.21
N LYS A 250 17.60 -14.42 -3.74
CA LYS A 250 17.91 -14.03 -5.12
C LYS A 250 17.25 -14.95 -6.14
N ILE A 251 17.36 -16.26 -5.96
CA ILE A 251 16.74 -17.27 -6.85
C ILE A 251 15.22 -17.10 -6.88
N LEU A 252 14.59 -16.95 -5.71
CA LEU A 252 13.14 -16.75 -5.63
C LEU A 252 12.72 -15.41 -6.27
N THR A 253 13.47 -14.35 -6.03
CA THR A 253 13.21 -13.03 -6.64
C THR A 253 13.29 -13.09 -8.17
N GLU A 254 14.33 -13.71 -8.72
CA GLU A 254 14.50 -13.90 -10.17
C GLU A 254 13.34 -14.72 -10.77
N LYS A 255 12.95 -15.79 -10.10
CA LYS A 255 11.78 -16.60 -10.50
C LYS A 255 10.51 -15.76 -10.60
N ILE A 256 10.20 -14.95 -9.59
CA ILE A 256 8.99 -14.09 -9.59
C ILE A 256 9.07 -13.05 -10.72
N LEU A 257 10.21 -12.39 -10.88
CA LEU A 257 10.39 -11.36 -11.91
C LEU A 257 10.18 -11.89 -13.34
N ASN A 258 10.56 -13.15 -13.58
CA ASN A 258 10.46 -13.83 -14.86
C ASN A 258 9.08 -14.47 -15.12
N GLU A 259 8.51 -15.13 -14.11
CA GLU A 259 7.31 -15.95 -14.28
C GLU A 259 6.01 -15.18 -13.99
N CYS A 260 6.05 -14.12 -13.19
CA CYS A 260 4.85 -13.41 -12.73
C CYS A 260 4.59 -12.10 -13.49
N LYS A 261 3.31 -11.83 -13.73
CA LYS A 261 2.82 -10.51 -14.17
C LYS A 261 2.69 -9.60 -12.97
N LEU A 262 3.69 -8.75 -12.79
CA LEU A 262 3.78 -7.77 -11.72
C LEU A 262 3.26 -6.40 -12.16
N THR A 263 2.74 -5.62 -11.21
CA THR A 263 2.57 -4.17 -11.43
C THR A 263 3.94 -3.50 -11.44
N ASP A 264 4.02 -2.31 -12.04
CA ASP A 264 5.28 -1.55 -12.14
C ASP A 264 5.89 -1.29 -10.75
N TYR A 265 5.04 -1.07 -9.74
CA TYR A 265 5.49 -0.90 -8.35
C TYR A 265 6.13 -2.18 -7.79
N TYR A 266 5.45 -3.33 -7.88
CA TYR A 266 5.97 -4.59 -7.36
C TYR A 266 7.25 -5.02 -8.08
N ARG A 267 7.29 -4.85 -9.41
CA ARG A 267 8.49 -5.16 -10.20
C ARG A 267 9.69 -4.33 -9.75
N ASN A 268 9.52 -3.02 -9.61
CA ASN A 268 10.60 -2.15 -9.17
C ASN A 268 11.03 -2.41 -7.72
N SER A 269 10.09 -2.77 -6.84
CA SER A 269 10.41 -3.16 -5.47
C SER A 269 11.26 -4.43 -5.43
N LEU A 270 10.88 -5.46 -6.19
CA LEU A 270 11.66 -6.71 -6.28
C LEU A 270 13.01 -6.50 -6.97
N ASN A 271 13.06 -5.68 -8.02
CA ASN A 271 14.32 -5.30 -8.66
C ASN A 271 15.26 -4.55 -7.70
N SER A 272 14.73 -3.79 -6.73
CA SER A 272 15.55 -3.18 -5.67
C SER A 272 16.22 -4.24 -4.79
N GLU A 273 15.47 -5.25 -4.34
CA GLU A 273 16.05 -6.35 -3.56
C GLU A 273 17.04 -7.17 -4.39
N TYR A 274 16.69 -7.47 -5.65
CA TYR A 274 17.56 -8.18 -6.57
C TYR A 274 18.87 -7.44 -6.82
N LEU A 275 18.83 -6.11 -7.01
CA LEU A 275 20.02 -5.27 -7.12
C LEU A 275 20.89 -5.40 -5.88
N PHE A 276 20.30 -5.40 -4.68
CA PHE A 276 21.06 -5.62 -3.46
C PHE A 276 21.72 -7.00 -3.44
N TYR A 277 21.02 -8.08 -3.81
CA TYR A 277 21.62 -9.40 -3.85
C TYR A 277 22.79 -9.47 -4.84
N LEU A 278 22.68 -8.83 -6.01
CA LEU A 278 23.78 -8.72 -6.96
C LEU A 278 24.99 -7.96 -6.37
N LEU A 279 24.75 -6.88 -5.63
CA LEU A 279 25.81 -6.14 -4.93
C LEU A 279 26.53 -7.00 -3.88
N MET A 280 25.77 -7.80 -3.13
CA MET A 280 26.32 -8.70 -2.11
C MET A 280 27.01 -9.93 -2.71
N GLU A 281 26.66 -10.35 -3.92
CA GLU A 281 27.38 -11.39 -4.65
C GLU A 281 28.65 -10.81 -5.29
N ASN A 282 28.50 -9.90 -6.26
CA ASN A 282 29.60 -9.29 -7.00
C ASN A 282 29.24 -7.87 -7.46
N ALA A 283 29.64 -6.88 -6.66
CA ALA A 283 29.39 -5.47 -6.93
C ALA A 283 30.02 -4.92 -8.23
N ASN A 284 31.01 -5.60 -8.81
CA ASN A 284 31.66 -5.20 -10.07
C ASN A 284 30.96 -5.77 -11.32
N SER A 285 29.89 -6.55 -11.16
CA SER A 285 29.15 -7.12 -12.28
C SER A 285 28.48 -6.03 -13.12
N SER A 286 28.55 -6.13 -14.46
CA SER A 286 27.88 -5.16 -15.35
C SER A 286 26.37 -5.07 -15.10
N LYS A 287 25.75 -6.20 -14.72
CA LYS A 287 24.32 -6.29 -14.36
C LYS A 287 23.91 -5.32 -13.25
N VAL A 288 24.81 -4.97 -12.33
CA VAL A 288 24.53 -4.05 -11.21
C VAL A 288 24.20 -2.65 -11.75
N ASN A 289 25.02 -2.12 -12.66
CA ASN A 289 24.83 -0.78 -13.19
C ASN A 289 23.62 -0.73 -14.13
N ASP A 290 23.48 -1.73 -15.01
CA ASP A 290 22.34 -1.82 -15.94
C ASP A 290 21.00 -1.78 -15.17
N LEU A 291 20.89 -2.63 -14.13
CA LEU A 291 19.69 -2.69 -13.31
C LEU A 291 19.49 -1.40 -12.49
N TYR A 292 20.54 -0.84 -11.88
CA TYR A 292 20.44 0.42 -11.14
C TYR A 292 19.84 1.53 -12.02
N TYR A 293 20.34 1.72 -13.25
CA TYR A 293 19.85 2.77 -14.14
C TYR A 293 18.40 2.53 -14.58
N GLU A 294 17.97 1.28 -14.74
CA GLU A 294 16.58 0.94 -15.03
C GLU A 294 15.62 1.40 -13.92
N ILE A 295 16.01 1.21 -12.65
CA ILE A 295 15.14 1.46 -11.48
C ILE A 295 15.50 2.72 -10.67
N GLU A 296 16.45 3.53 -11.13
CA GLU A 296 17.00 4.66 -10.37
C GLU A 296 15.91 5.62 -9.88
N LYS A 297 14.98 5.97 -10.77
CA LYS A 297 13.85 6.87 -10.44
C LYS A 297 13.00 6.31 -9.30
N PHE A 298 12.72 5.01 -9.33
CA PHE A 298 11.97 4.34 -8.27
C PHE A 298 12.76 4.36 -6.96
N LEU A 299 14.05 3.98 -6.97
CA LEU A 299 14.90 3.96 -5.78
C LEU A 299 14.94 5.34 -5.12
N LYS A 300 15.23 6.40 -5.87
CA LYS A 300 15.29 7.79 -5.38
C LYS A 300 13.96 8.30 -4.84
N GLN A 301 12.83 7.83 -5.38
CA GLN A 301 11.51 8.20 -4.89
C GLN A 301 11.14 7.44 -3.62
N SER A 302 11.38 6.13 -3.60
CA SER A 302 10.98 5.22 -2.53
C SER A 302 11.88 5.33 -1.29
N CYS A 303 13.17 5.65 -1.47
CA CYS A 303 14.12 5.82 -0.35
C CYS A 303 13.75 6.95 0.61
N LYS A 304 12.79 7.81 0.29
CA LYS A 304 12.27 8.83 1.22
C LYS A 304 11.61 8.23 2.46
N THR A 305 11.13 6.98 2.37
CA THR A 305 10.37 6.32 3.45
C THR A 305 10.65 4.83 3.62
N ASN A 306 11.31 4.19 2.65
CA ASN A 306 11.58 2.76 2.66
C ASN A 306 13.05 2.48 3.05
N LEU A 307 13.25 1.74 4.14
CA LEU A 307 14.56 1.38 4.68
C LEU A 307 15.38 0.52 3.70
N SER A 308 14.76 -0.49 3.08
CA SER A 308 15.43 -1.36 2.11
C SER A 308 15.97 -0.58 0.89
N CYS A 309 15.21 0.38 0.36
CA CYS A 309 15.70 1.25 -0.71
C CYS A 309 16.89 2.12 -0.25
N GLN A 310 16.86 2.63 0.99
CA GLN A 310 17.98 3.40 1.56
C GLN A 310 19.23 2.53 1.71
N ARG A 311 19.08 1.32 2.25
CA ARG A 311 20.14 0.30 2.36
C ARG A 311 20.71 -0.08 0.99
N THR A 312 19.86 -0.33 0.00
CA THR A 312 20.27 -0.70 -1.37
C THR A 312 21.09 0.43 -2.01
N LEU A 313 20.64 1.68 -1.87
CA LEU A 313 21.37 2.85 -2.38
C LEU A 313 22.69 3.07 -1.64
N TYR A 314 22.72 2.85 -0.32
CA TYR A 314 23.96 2.85 0.46
C TYR A 314 24.94 1.79 -0.06
N ALA A 315 24.50 0.54 -0.21
CA ALA A 315 25.31 -0.56 -0.73
C ALA A 315 25.84 -0.27 -2.14
N TYR A 316 24.99 0.25 -3.03
CA TYR A 316 25.37 0.60 -4.40
C TYR A 316 26.47 1.67 -4.44
N GLN A 317 26.28 2.77 -3.69
CA GLN A 317 27.26 3.86 -3.66
C GLN A 317 28.58 3.42 -3.02
N LEU A 318 28.54 2.58 -1.98
CA LEU A 318 29.73 2.13 -1.28
C LEU A 318 30.50 1.05 -2.05
N LEU A 319 29.81 0.01 -2.51
CA LEU A 319 30.44 -1.20 -3.06
C LEU A 319 30.73 -1.09 -4.56
N ALA A 320 29.80 -0.54 -5.35
CA ALA A 320 29.92 -0.49 -6.81
C ALA A 320 30.55 0.83 -7.28
N VAL A 321 30.00 1.98 -6.83
CA VAL A 321 30.47 3.31 -7.27
C VAL A 321 31.71 3.79 -6.51
N LYS A 322 31.90 3.30 -5.27
CA LYS A 322 32.96 3.74 -4.34
C LYS A 322 32.90 5.24 -4.01
N ASN A 323 31.69 5.79 -3.94
CA ASN A 323 31.44 7.18 -3.56
C ASN A 323 31.01 7.25 -2.08
N TYR A 324 32.00 7.41 -1.19
CA TYR A 324 31.77 7.47 0.26
C TYR A 324 30.85 8.61 0.68
N GLN A 325 30.98 9.78 0.03
CA GLN A 325 30.18 10.95 0.39
C GLN A 325 28.70 10.69 0.10
N GLU A 326 28.39 10.10 -1.04
CA GLU A 326 27.02 9.77 -1.41
C GLU A 326 26.47 8.60 -0.60
N ALA A 327 27.29 7.57 -0.33
CA ALA A 327 26.94 6.47 0.56
C ALA A 327 26.55 7.01 1.96
N GLN A 328 27.34 7.92 2.53
CA GLN A 328 27.06 8.49 3.84
C GLN A 328 25.75 9.28 3.89
N LYS A 329 25.32 9.91 2.79
CA LYS A 329 24.00 10.57 2.72
C LYS A 329 22.87 9.55 2.92
N TYR A 330 22.93 8.40 2.26
CA TYR A 330 21.91 7.36 2.40
C TYR A 330 21.95 6.69 3.79
N LEU A 331 23.14 6.48 4.35
CA LEU A 331 23.28 5.97 5.73
C LEU A 331 22.72 6.95 6.77
N ASN A 332 22.97 8.26 6.60
CA ASN A 332 22.41 9.29 7.46
C ASN A 332 20.88 9.34 7.36
N LEU A 333 20.33 9.23 6.14
CA LEU A 333 18.89 9.15 5.90
C LEU A 333 18.27 7.90 6.57
N PHE A 334 18.95 6.75 6.48
CA PHE A 334 18.57 5.53 7.17
C PHE A 334 18.51 5.73 8.69
N ASN A 335 19.58 6.28 9.27
CA ASN A 335 19.66 6.56 10.71
C ASN A 335 18.60 7.57 11.20
N GLN A 336 18.16 8.48 10.34
CA GLN A 336 17.03 9.38 10.65
C GLN A 336 15.68 8.63 10.59
N THR A 337 15.50 7.78 9.58
CA THR A 337 14.25 7.06 9.33
C THR A 337 13.94 6.07 10.45
N ILE A 338 14.93 5.28 10.88
CA ILE A 338 14.75 4.26 11.94
C ILE A 338 14.25 4.84 13.27
N LYS A 339 14.54 6.12 13.58
CA LYS A 339 14.08 6.79 14.82
C LYS A 339 12.56 6.85 14.94
N THR A 340 11.85 6.81 13.81
CA THR A 340 10.38 6.91 13.76
C THR A 340 9.70 5.70 13.14
N TYR A 341 10.49 4.77 12.60
CA TYR A 341 9.97 3.62 11.89
C TYR A 341 9.21 2.68 12.84
N PRO A 342 8.02 2.18 12.45
CA PRO A 342 7.11 1.55 13.41
C PRO A 342 7.45 0.09 13.74
N PHE A 343 8.23 -0.60 12.91
CA PHE A 343 8.47 -2.04 13.03
C PHE A 343 9.90 -2.30 13.51
N THR A 344 10.07 -2.69 14.77
CA THR A 344 11.40 -2.82 15.40
C THR A 344 12.19 -3.97 14.80
N THR A 345 11.55 -5.09 14.49
CA THR A 345 12.20 -6.27 13.89
C THR A 345 12.78 -5.97 12.52
N ILE A 346 12.07 -5.19 11.69
CA ILE A 346 12.57 -4.73 10.39
C ILE A 346 13.82 -3.85 10.58
N ILE A 347 13.81 -2.93 11.56
CA ILE A 347 14.99 -2.08 11.86
C ILE A 347 16.19 -2.95 12.25
N GLU A 348 16.00 -3.93 13.13
CA GLU A 348 17.06 -4.83 13.58
C GLU A 348 17.67 -5.62 12.42
N THR A 349 16.84 -6.16 11.53
CA THR A 349 17.27 -6.89 10.34
C THR A 349 18.05 -5.98 9.38
N GLU A 350 17.52 -4.80 9.07
CA GLU A 350 18.19 -3.85 8.19
C GLU A 350 19.53 -3.36 8.78
N LEU A 351 19.62 -3.14 10.10
CA LEU A 351 20.88 -2.79 10.77
C LEU A 351 21.93 -3.89 10.63
N LYS A 352 21.56 -5.17 10.81
CA LYS A 352 22.46 -6.29 10.58
C LYS A 352 22.97 -6.31 9.15
N ILE A 353 22.10 -6.07 8.17
CA ILE A 353 22.50 -6.04 6.76
C ILE A 353 23.44 -4.85 6.48
N ILE A 354 23.22 -3.69 7.10
CA ILE A 354 24.15 -2.54 7.01
C ILE A 354 25.55 -2.91 7.52
N GLU A 355 25.67 -3.65 8.62
CA GLU A 355 26.97 -4.10 9.10
C GLU A 355 27.64 -5.09 8.12
N LEU A 356 26.88 -6.02 7.54
CA LEU A 356 27.42 -6.93 6.52
C LEU A 356 27.92 -6.19 5.27
N ILE A 357 27.25 -5.10 4.87
CA ILE A 357 27.71 -4.24 3.76
C ILE A 357 29.08 -3.61 4.10
N LYS A 358 29.26 -3.13 5.33
CA LYS A 358 30.53 -2.55 5.79
C LYS A 358 31.63 -3.59 5.84
N GLU A 359 31.35 -4.76 6.40
CA GLU A 359 32.29 -5.88 6.44
C GLU A 359 32.74 -6.26 5.03
N LYS A 360 31.80 -6.44 4.09
CA LYS A 360 32.11 -6.75 2.69
C LYS A 360 33.01 -5.70 2.05
N TYR A 361 32.75 -4.41 2.31
CA TYR A 361 33.59 -3.32 1.84
C TYR A 361 35.02 -3.43 2.39
N HIS A 362 35.18 -3.69 3.70
CA HIS A 362 36.49 -3.87 4.34
C HIS A 362 37.25 -5.14 3.94
N THR A 363 36.56 -6.18 3.45
CA THR A 363 37.24 -7.39 2.94
C THR A 363 37.60 -7.29 1.46
N SER A 364 37.00 -6.36 0.73
CA SER A 364 37.22 -6.18 -0.71
C SER A 364 38.35 -5.19 -1.02
N PHE A 365 38.84 -4.47 -0.02
CA PHE A 365 39.88 -3.43 -0.06
C PHE A 365 40.70 -3.47 1.22
#